data_AF-A0A520J728-F1
#
_entry.id   AF-A0A520J728-F1
#
_cell.length_a   1.000
_cell.length_b   1.000
_cell.length_c   1.000
_cell.angle_alpha   90.00
_cell.angle_beta   90.00
_cell.angle_gamma   90.00
#
_symmetry.space_group_name_H-M   'P 1'
#
loop_
_entity.id
_entity.type
_entity.pdbx_description
1 polymer ?
#
loop_
_entity_poly.entity_id
_entity_poly.type
_entity_poly.pdbx_seq_one_letter_code
_entity_poly.pdbx_strand_id
1 'polypeptide(L)'
;MANPITRRALIRTAAALPLLSTAAVLRAAEPDLSAPAPITGAARPIDKVEIVARLGRAQAAMQRLGIGCIIVEPGSSLTYFTGIRWGRSERATIAV
;
A
#
# COMPACT_ATOMS: atom_id res chain seq x y z
N MET A 1 -17.31 -31.28 -58.15
CA MET A 1 -17.86 -29.92 -58.37
C MET A 1 -18.07 -29.29 -57.00
N ALA A 2 -17.34 -28.22 -56.71
CA ALA A 2 -17.28 -27.60 -55.39
C ALA A 2 -18.64 -26.98 -55.01
N ASN A 3 -19.18 -27.37 -53.86
CA ASN A 3 -20.39 -26.73 -53.32
C ASN A 3 -19.99 -25.32 -52.83
N PRO A 4 -20.53 -24.22 -53.39
CA PRO A 4 -20.11 -22.88 -53.00
C PRO A 4 -20.55 -22.63 -51.56
N ILE A 5 -19.62 -22.17 -50.71
CA ILE A 5 -19.92 -21.76 -49.35
C ILE A 5 -21.05 -20.73 -49.39
N THR A 6 -22.23 -21.13 -48.97
CA THR A 6 -23.42 -20.28 -49.04
C THR A 6 -23.40 -19.29 -47.88
N ARG A 7 -23.73 -18.02 -48.12
CA ARG A 7 -23.79 -16.95 -47.10
C ARG A 7 -24.55 -17.38 -45.84
N ARG A 8 -25.63 -18.16 -46.02
CA ARG A 8 -26.46 -18.72 -44.93
C ARG A 8 -25.75 -19.82 -44.11
N ALA A 9 -24.88 -20.62 -44.73
CA ALA A 9 -24.05 -21.60 -44.03
C ALA A 9 -22.97 -20.89 -43.20
N LEU A 10 -22.37 -19.83 -43.75
CA LEU A 10 -21.34 -19.04 -43.09
C LEU A 10 -21.88 -18.25 -41.88
N ILE A 11 -23.10 -17.71 -41.97
CA ILE A 11 -23.78 -17.06 -40.82
C ILE A 11 -24.08 -18.09 -39.71
N ARG A 12 -24.53 -19.30 -40.08
CA ARG A 12 -24.83 -20.36 -39.11
C ARG A 12 -23.59 -20.84 -38.35
N THR A 13 -22.46 -21.01 -39.03
CA THR A 13 -21.20 -21.40 -38.38
C THR A 13 -20.60 -20.24 -37.57
N ALA A 14 -20.65 -19.01 -38.06
CA ALA A 14 -20.20 -17.82 -37.34
C ALA A 14 -20.98 -17.58 -36.03
N ALA A 15 -22.28 -17.85 -36.02
CA ALA A 15 -23.12 -17.73 -34.82
C ALA A 15 -22.82 -18.77 -33.73
N ALA A 16 -22.11 -19.86 -34.06
CA ALA A 16 -21.73 -20.90 -33.10
C ALA A 16 -20.36 -20.67 -32.45
N LEU A 17 -19.51 -19.79 -33.00
CA LEU A 17 -18.20 -19.45 -32.44
C LEU A 17 -18.23 -18.86 -31.01
N PRO A 18 -19.19 -17.99 -30.62
CA PRO A 18 -19.27 -17.47 -29.26
C PRO A 18 -19.63 -18.53 -28.20
N LEU A 19 -20.26 -19.63 -28.62
CA LEU A 19 -20.61 -20.74 -27.73
C LEU A 19 -19.39 -21.62 -27.41
N LEU A 20 -18.40 -21.66 -28.30
CA LEU A 20 -17.11 -22.34 -28.10
C LEU A 20 -16.11 -21.49 -27.28
N SER A 21 -16.35 -20.18 -27.14
CA SER A 21 -15.52 -19.25 -26.37
C SER A 21 -15.98 -19.06 -24.93
N THR A 22 -16.76 -19.99 -24.37
CA THR A 22 -16.94 -20.10 -22.91
C THR A 22 -15.66 -20.62 -22.27
N ALA A 23 -14.53 -19.96 -22.54
CA ALA A 23 -13.36 -20.04 -21.69
C ALA A 23 -13.87 -19.73 -20.29
N ALA A 24 -13.86 -20.77 -19.44
CA ALA A 24 -14.31 -20.68 -18.07
C ALA A 24 -13.74 -19.41 -17.47
N VAL A 25 -14.62 -18.49 -17.08
CA VAL A 25 -14.19 -17.35 -16.30
C VAL A 25 -13.73 -17.94 -14.98
N LEU A 26 -12.42 -18.16 -14.86
CA LEU A 26 -11.80 -18.61 -13.64
C LEU A 26 -11.94 -17.45 -12.65
N ARG A 27 -13.05 -17.46 -11.90
CA ARG A 27 -13.21 -16.58 -10.76
C ARG A 27 -12.21 -17.08 -9.72
N ALA A 28 -11.28 -16.23 -9.32
CA ALA A 28 -10.45 -16.52 -8.16
C ALA A 28 -11.41 -16.84 -7.01
N ALA A 29 -11.23 -18.02 -6.38
CA ALA A 29 -11.97 -18.35 -5.19
C ALA A 29 -11.72 -17.26 -4.15
N GLU A 30 -12.77 -16.86 -3.43
CA GLU A 30 -12.61 -15.88 -2.35
C GLU A 30 -11.64 -16.44 -1.31
N PRO A 31 -10.71 -15.62 -0.78
CA PRO A 31 -9.82 -16.07 0.26
C PRO A 31 -10.63 -16.46 1.50
N ASP A 32 -10.25 -17.58 2.13
CA ASP A 32 -10.83 -17.96 3.42
C ASP A 32 -10.40 -16.95 4.49
N LEU A 33 -11.35 -16.13 4.94
CA LEU A 33 -11.15 -15.10 5.97
C LEU A 33 -11.58 -15.57 7.37
N SER A 34 -11.85 -16.87 7.55
CA SER A 34 -12.37 -17.41 8.82
C SER A 34 -11.34 -17.40 9.97
N ALA A 35 -10.05 -17.36 9.67
CA ALA A 35 -8.98 -17.45 10.66
C ALA A 35 -7.83 -16.45 10.44
N PRO A 36 -8.07 -15.13 10.59
CA PRO A 36 -6.99 -14.15 10.55
C PRO A 36 -6.06 -14.33 11.78
N ALA A 37 -4.78 -14.55 11.52
CA ALA A 37 -3.75 -14.63 12.56
C ALA A 37 -3.05 -13.27 12.76
N PRO A 38 -2.66 -12.91 14.00
CA PRO A 38 -1.91 -11.69 14.25
C PRO A 38 -0.50 -11.79 13.63
N ILE A 39 -0.19 -10.90 12.70
CA ILE A 39 1.13 -10.86 12.01
C ILE A 39 2.20 -10.08 12.79
N THR A 40 1.81 -9.37 13.85
CA THR A 40 2.69 -8.47 14.61
C THR A 40 3.30 -9.11 15.85
N GLY A 41 3.14 -10.42 16.05
CA GLY A 41 3.56 -11.12 17.28
C GLY A 41 5.06 -11.00 17.60
N ALA A 42 5.91 -10.80 16.60
CA ALA A 42 7.36 -10.61 16.78
C ALA A 42 7.80 -9.13 16.78
N ALA A 43 6.88 -8.19 16.50
CA ALA A 43 7.22 -6.79 16.40
C ALA A 43 7.42 -6.18 17.79
N ARG A 44 8.56 -5.55 18.03
CA ARG A 44 8.81 -4.77 19.25
C ARG A 44 8.37 -3.32 19.04
N PRO A 45 7.53 -2.74 19.91
CA PRO A 45 7.26 -1.32 19.89
C PRO A 45 8.54 -0.49 20.06
N ILE A 46 8.57 0.70 19.46
CA ILE A 46 9.66 1.66 19.65
C ILE A 46 9.64 2.08 21.13
N ASP A 47 10.78 1.93 21.80
CA ASP A 47 10.94 2.29 23.21
C ASP A 47 11.52 3.70 23.37
N LYS A 48 11.60 4.16 24.63
CA LYS A 48 12.17 5.46 24.96
C LYS A 48 13.66 5.56 24.62
N VAL A 49 14.41 4.46 24.72
CA VAL A 49 15.85 4.43 24.44
C VAL A 49 16.09 4.72 22.96
N GLU A 50 15.30 4.13 22.09
CA GLU A 50 15.37 4.37 20.65
C GLU A 50 14.99 5.81 20.29
N ILE A 51 13.94 6.37 20.91
CA ILE A 51 13.56 7.78 20.69
C ILE A 51 14.71 8.73 21.08
N VAL A 52 15.33 8.51 22.24
CA VAL A 52 16.49 9.30 22.69
C VAL A 52 17.66 9.16 21.72
N ALA A 53 17.94 7.96 21.22
CA ALA A 53 19.00 7.74 20.23
C ALA A 53 18.72 8.46 18.90
N ARG A 54 17.47 8.51 18.46
CA ARG A 54 17.06 9.26 17.25
C ARG A 54 17.30 10.76 17.44
N LEU A 55 16.94 11.31 18.59
CA LEU A 55 17.20 12.72 18.92
C LEU A 55 18.70 13.02 18.95
N GLY A 56 19.51 12.14 19.56
CA GLY A 56 20.97 12.28 19.56
C GLY A 56 21.57 12.30 18.15
N ARG A 57 21.06 11.47 17.23
CA ARG A 57 21.48 11.52 15.81
C ARG A 57 21.10 12.84 15.13
N ALA A 58 19.90 13.35 15.40
CA ALA A 58 19.45 14.64 14.85
C ALA A 58 20.31 15.79 15.36
N GLN A 59 20.57 15.84 16.67
CA GLN A 59 21.43 16.86 17.29
C GLN A 59 22.88 16.81 16.76
N ALA A 60 23.45 15.61 16.60
CA ALA A 60 24.78 15.47 16.00
C ALA A 60 24.81 15.95 14.54
N ALA A 61 23.75 15.69 13.76
CA ALA A 61 23.64 16.21 12.40
C ALA A 61 23.51 17.74 12.40
N MET A 62 22.70 18.31 13.29
CA MET A 62 22.54 19.75 13.46
C MET A 62 23.87 20.44 13.75
N GLN A 63 24.67 19.89 14.67
CA GLN A 63 26.01 20.41 14.99
C GLN A 63 26.94 20.40 13.78
N ARG A 64 27.01 19.27 13.04
CA ARG A 64 27.86 19.17 11.84
C ARG A 64 27.45 20.14 10.73
N LEU A 65 26.17 20.46 10.63
CA LEU A 65 25.61 21.33 9.58
C LEU A 65 25.47 22.80 10.01
N GLY A 66 25.84 23.15 11.25
CA GLY A 66 25.65 24.50 11.77
C GLY A 66 24.18 24.92 11.95
N ILE A 67 23.28 23.94 12.16
CA ILE A 67 21.84 24.18 12.35
C ILE A 67 21.55 24.36 13.85
N GLY A 68 20.99 25.50 14.24
CA GLY A 68 20.66 25.79 15.65
C GLY A 68 19.35 25.16 16.13
N CYS A 69 18.40 24.92 15.23
CA CYS A 69 17.06 24.41 15.55
C CYS A 69 16.44 23.72 14.34
N ILE A 70 15.62 22.69 14.60
CA ILE A 70 14.68 22.12 13.62
C ILE A 70 13.27 22.24 14.19
N ILE A 71 12.31 22.57 13.33
CA ILE A 71 10.89 22.56 13.68
C ILE A 71 10.25 21.36 13.00
N VAL A 72 9.51 20.56 13.76
CA VAL A 72 8.87 19.35 13.26
C VAL A 72 7.36 19.52 13.30
N GLU A 73 6.74 19.59 12.12
CA GLU A 73 5.27 19.56 11.94
C GLU A 73 4.68 18.16 12.17
N PRO A 74 3.35 18.04 12.38
CA PRO A 74 2.70 16.75 12.51
C PRO A 74 2.91 15.88 11.27
N GLY A 75 3.12 14.57 11.49
CA GLY A 75 3.38 13.61 10.43
C GLY A 75 4.37 12.53 10.85
N SER A 76 5.01 11.93 9.86
CA SER A 76 5.99 10.84 10.06
C SER A 76 7.19 11.30 10.88
N SER A 77 7.70 12.51 10.66
CA SER A 77 8.83 13.08 11.42
C SER A 77 8.48 13.29 12.89
N LEU A 78 7.30 13.85 13.20
CA LEU A 78 6.85 14.00 14.59
C LEU A 78 6.74 12.63 15.26
N THR A 79 6.12 11.67 14.59
CA THR A 79 6.01 10.28 15.09
C THR A 79 7.39 9.65 15.29
N TYR A 80 8.34 9.92 14.39
CA TYR A 80 9.68 9.35 14.45
C TYR A 80 10.50 9.88 15.63
N PHE A 81 10.46 11.18 15.89
CA PHE A 81 11.27 11.80 16.95
C PHE A 81 10.60 11.86 18.32
N THR A 82 9.27 11.71 18.39
CA THR A 82 8.54 11.88 19.66
C THR A 82 7.60 10.72 19.99
N GLY A 83 7.25 9.88 19.01
CA GLY A 83 6.19 8.88 19.14
C GLY A 83 4.77 9.45 19.05
N ILE A 84 4.59 10.77 19.03
CA ILE A 84 3.28 11.42 18.95
C ILE A 84 2.69 11.25 17.55
N ARG A 85 1.47 10.71 17.48
CA ARG A 85 0.72 10.48 16.23
C ARG A 85 -0.41 11.49 16.09
N TRP A 86 -0.05 12.66 15.57
CA TRP A 86 -1.02 13.68 15.18
C TRP A 86 -1.06 13.87 13.67
N GLY A 87 -2.26 14.05 13.12
CA GLY A 87 -2.44 14.44 11.73
C GLY A 87 -2.11 15.92 11.53
N ARG A 88 -1.80 16.30 10.29
CA ARG A 88 -1.67 17.72 9.92
C ARG A 88 -3.04 18.37 9.96
N SER A 89 -3.08 19.57 10.51
CA SER A 89 -4.26 20.42 10.64
C SER A 89 -3.82 21.87 10.38
N GLU A 90 -4.79 22.73 10.16
CA GLU A 90 -4.63 24.19 10.22
C GLU A 90 -4.13 24.69 11.59
N ARG A 91 -4.33 23.90 12.65
CA ARG A 91 -3.82 24.21 13.99
C ARG A 91 -2.33 23.90 14.06
N ALA A 92 -1.52 24.94 14.14
CA ALA A 92 -0.07 24.83 14.31
C ALA A 92 0.26 23.98 15.55
N THR A 93 0.83 22.81 15.29
CA THR A 93 1.20 21.83 16.31
C THR A 93 2.60 21.35 16.02
N ILE A 94 3.59 21.92 16.69
CA ILE A 94 5.01 21.73 16.35
C ILE A 94 5.80 21.19 17.54
N ALA A 95 6.82 20.38 17.24
CA ALA A 95 7.88 20.05 18.17
C ALA A 95 9.15 20.82 17.80
N VAL A 96 9.93 21.17 18.82
CA VAL A 96 11.19 21.92 18.76
C VAL A 96 12.25 21.12 19.50
#